data_AF-A0A2C9KXF9-F1
#
_entry.id   AF-A0A2C9KXF9-F1
#
_cell.length_a   1.000
_cell.length_b   1.000
_cell.length_c   1.000
_cell.angle_alpha   90.00
_cell.angle_beta   90.00
_cell.angle_gamma   90.00
#
_symmetry.space_group_name_H-M   'P 1'
#
loop_
_entity.id
_entity.type
_entity.pdbx_description
1 polymer ?
#
loop_
_entity_poly.entity_id
_entity_poly.type
_entity_poly.pdbx_seq_one_letter_code
_entity_poly.pdbx_strand_id
1 'polypeptide(L)'
;MCENGRWITFDLMAIDIFSVTVFTMYDQMSYATFIALPLTSWGREYYVYTLDRTASMVIIAGLKPVSVTVTFRLTSTDTNFEYNGTNYSDNSEMVISLTRLEGFELSFCLHPESVINLRGTKLNATWPVGVVSGSCRTNHKSPSCFVPRDTAEASF
;
A
#
# COMPACT_ATOMS: atom_id res chain seq x y z
N MET A 1 8.20 17.00 -20.11
CA MET A 1 9.44 17.34 -20.83
C MET A 1 10.57 17.14 -19.83
N CYS A 2 11.25 15.99 -19.87
CA CYS A 2 12.45 15.72 -19.07
C CYS A 2 13.49 15.13 -20.02
N GLU A 3 14.55 15.89 -20.21
CA GLU A 3 15.71 15.55 -21.01
C GLU A 3 16.50 14.41 -20.37
N ASN A 4 17.06 13.55 -21.22
CA ASN A 4 18.06 12.51 -20.93
C ASN A 4 17.62 11.46 -19.89
N GLY A 5 16.85 10.48 -20.38
CA GLY A 5 16.47 9.27 -19.65
C GLY A 5 17.69 8.48 -19.16
N ARG A 6 18.11 8.77 -17.94
CA ARG A 6 19.06 7.97 -17.17
C ARG A 6 18.27 6.85 -16.50
N TRP A 7 18.45 5.63 -16.98
CA TRP A 7 17.93 4.43 -16.32
C TRP A 7 18.81 4.14 -15.10
N ILE A 8 18.21 4.07 -13.91
CA ILE A 8 18.87 3.57 -12.71
C ILE A 8 18.37 2.14 -12.51
N THR A 9 19.22 1.17 -12.78
CA THR A 9 18.94 -0.24 -12.55
C THR A 9 19.43 -0.62 -11.16
N PHE A 10 18.56 -1.20 -10.35
CA PHE A 10 18.91 -1.80 -9.07
C PHE A 10 18.81 -3.31 -9.21
N ASP A 11 19.95 -3.99 -9.22
CA ASP A 11 20.00 -5.45 -9.14
C ASP A 11 20.19 -5.85 -7.68
N LEU A 12 19.19 -6.53 -7.13
CA LEU A 12 19.17 -6.98 -5.76
C LEU A 12 19.17 -8.50 -5.74
N MET A 13 20.23 -9.07 -5.18
CA MET A 13 20.38 -10.51 -4.99
C MET A 13 20.37 -10.77 -3.48
N ALA A 14 19.32 -11.42 -2.99
CA ALA A 14 19.21 -11.81 -1.60
C ALA A 14 19.13 -13.34 -1.49
N ILE A 15 19.73 -13.87 -0.44
CA ILE A 15 19.72 -15.31 -0.11
C ILE A 15 18.41 -15.69 0.61
N ASP A 16 17.79 -14.72 1.29
CA ASP A 16 16.54 -14.87 2.05
C ASP A 16 15.39 -14.03 1.48
N ILE A 17 14.18 -14.24 2.01
CA ILE A 17 12.99 -13.44 1.72
C ILE A 17 13.25 -11.98 2.10
N PHE A 18 13.20 -11.07 1.11
CA PHE A 18 13.39 -9.64 1.29
C PHE A 18 12.21 -8.87 0.70
N SER A 19 11.98 -7.65 1.16
CA SER A 19 11.12 -6.68 0.48
C SER A 19 11.94 -5.44 0.18
N VAL A 20 11.70 -4.85 -0.99
CA VAL A 20 12.39 -3.61 -1.39
C VAL A 20 11.36 -2.51 -1.38
N THR A 21 11.51 -1.55 -0.48
CA THR A 21 10.73 -0.31 -0.55
C THR A 21 11.62 0.76 -1.14
N VAL A 22 11.23 1.29 -2.29
CA VAL A 22 11.93 2.37 -2.96
C VAL A 22 11.15 3.66 -2.76
N PHE A 23 11.84 4.69 -2.27
CA PHE A 23 11.33 6.05 -2.17
C PHE A 23 12.01 6.90 -3.23
N THR A 24 11.22 7.42 -4.17
CA THR A 24 11.66 8.41 -5.15
C THR A 24 11.14 9.77 -4.73
N MET A 25 12.03 10.71 -4.42
CA MET A 25 11.66 12.10 -4.18
C MET A 25 11.74 12.88 -5.51
N TYR A 26 10.65 13.56 -5.87
CA TYR A 26 10.62 14.46 -7.03
C TYR A 26 10.92 15.90 -6.62
N ASP A 27 10.43 16.33 -5.45
CA ASP A 27 10.70 17.64 -4.84
C ASP A 27 10.64 17.52 -3.29
N GLN A 28 10.77 18.64 -2.57
CA GLN A 28 10.78 18.68 -1.10
C GLN A 28 9.47 18.20 -0.44
N MET A 29 8.37 18.12 -1.20
CA MET A 29 7.02 17.81 -0.73
C MET A 29 6.41 16.57 -1.43
N SER A 30 7.07 16.05 -2.48
CA SER A 30 6.55 15.01 -3.35
C SER A 30 7.47 13.80 -3.40
N TYR A 31 6.97 12.66 -2.91
CA TYR A 31 7.62 11.36 -3.01
C TYR A 31 6.69 10.33 -3.65
N ALA A 32 7.25 9.41 -4.42
CA ALA A 32 6.62 8.15 -4.82
C ALA A 32 7.28 7.00 -4.06
N THR A 33 6.46 6.05 -3.65
CA THR A 33 6.93 4.82 -3.03
C THR A 33 6.49 3.64 -3.87
N PHE A 34 7.39 2.71 -4.16
CA PHE A 34 7.00 1.40 -4.68
C PHE A 34 7.61 0.29 -3.82
N ILE A 35 6.88 -0.81 -3.67
CA ILE A 35 7.32 -1.98 -2.92
C ILE A 35 7.47 -3.13 -3.92
N ALA A 36 8.68 -3.68 -4.05
CA ALA A 36 8.93 -4.92 -4.77
C ALA A 36 8.99 -6.08 -3.77
N LEU A 37 8.11 -7.06 -3.95
CA LEU A 37 8.04 -8.29 -3.16
C LEU A 37 8.37 -9.49 -4.05
N PRO A 38 9.36 -10.33 -3.69
CA PRO A 38 9.66 -11.54 -4.46
C PRO A 38 8.49 -12.52 -4.38
N LEU A 39 8.19 -13.16 -5.51
CA LEU A 39 7.07 -14.11 -5.64
C LEU A 39 7.14 -15.27 -4.64
N THR A 40 8.35 -15.68 -4.24
CA THR A 40 8.59 -16.75 -3.26
C THR A 40 8.09 -16.40 -1.86
N SER A 41 7.90 -15.12 -1.59
CA SER A 41 7.45 -14.59 -0.29
C SER A 41 5.94 -14.33 -0.26
N TRP A 42 5.24 -14.65 -1.36
CA TRP A 42 3.81 -14.47 -1.46
C TRP A 42 3.09 -15.58 -0.71
N GLY A 43 2.01 -15.20 -0.04
CA GLY A 43 1.20 -16.04 0.84
C GLY A 43 -0.22 -16.17 0.32
N ARG A 44 -1.00 -17.03 0.97
CA ARG A 44 -2.44 -17.20 0.69
C ARG A 44 -3.31 -16.37 1.61
N GLU A 45 -2.80 -16.01 2.78
CA GLU A 45 -3.53 -15.25 3.78
C GLU A 45 -2.77 -13.96 4.11
N TYR A 46 -3.51 -12.85 4.16
CA TYR A 46 -2.98 -11.55 4.53
C TYR A 46 -3.94 -10.82 5.45
N TYR A 47 -3.38 -9.95 6.29
CA TYR A 47 -4.12 -8.92 7.01
C TYR A 47 -3.66 -7.56 6.52
N VAL A 48 -4.62 -6.73 6.13
CA VAL A 48 -4.36 -5.39 5.62
C VAL A 48 -4.04 -4.45 6.78
N TYR A 49 -3.00 -3.65 6.59
CA TYR A 49 -2.67 -2.58 7.51
C TYR A 49 -2.74 -1.25 6.79
N THR A 50 -3.60 -0.37 7.29
CA THR A 50 -3.75 1.02 6.81
C THR A 50 -3.78 1.96 8.00
N LEU A 51 -3.39 3.21 7.76
CA LEU A 51 -3.55 4.30 8.71
C LEU A 51 -5.02 4.76 8.70
N ASP A 52 -5.36 5.72 9.55
CA ASP A 52 -6.76 5.98 9.92
C ASP A 52 -7.65 6.56 8.80
N ARG A 53 -7.08 6.90 7.63
CA ARG A 53 -7.80 7.50 6.49
C ARG A 53 -7.25 7.02 5.16
N THR A 54 -8.01 7.29 4.08
CA THR A 54 -7.56 7.21 2.68
C THR A 54 -6.83 5.91 2.33
N ALA A 55 -7.42 4.78 2.73
CA ALA A 55 -6.85 3.46 2.51
C ALA A 55 -6.62 3.14 1.02
N SER A 56 -5.58 2.36 0.75
CA SER A 56 -5.26 1.76 -0.54
C SER A 56 -4.79 0.33 -0.35
N MET A 57 -5.23 -0.54 -1.25
CA MET A 57 -4.83 -1.93 -1.31
C MET A 57 -4.74 -2.37 -2.76
N VAL A 58 -3.63 -3.04 -3.09
CA VAL A 58 -3.40 -3.68 -4.39
C VAL A 58 -3.13 -5.16 -4.16
N ILE A 59 -3.86 -6.00 -4.87
CA ILE A 59 -3.73 -7.46 -4.87
C ILE A 59 -3.22 -7.88 -6.23
N ILE A 60 -2.17 -8.70 -6.27
CA ILE A 60 -1.51 -9.09 -7.51
C ILE A 60 -1.48 -10.62 -7.60
N ALA A 61 -2.04 -11.15 -8.69
CA ALA A 61 -1.95 -12.57 -8.99
C ALA A 61 -0.57 -12.92 -9.54
N GLY A 62 -0.03 -14.06 -9.12
CA GLY A 62 1.26 -14.54 -9.57
C GLY A 62 1.16 -15.25 -10.91
N LEU A 63 1.81 -16.41 -10.99
CA LEU A 63 1.90 -17.20 -12.22
C LEU A 63 0.65 -18.04 -12.52
N LYS A 64 -0.37 -18.03 -11.65
CA LYS A 64 -1.62 -18.79 -11.83
C LYS A 64 -2.84 -17.88 -11.60
N PRO A 65 -3.97 -18.15 -12.28
CA PRO A 65 -5.24 -17.55 -11.91
C PRO A 65 -5.60 -17.88 -10.46
N VAL A 66 -6.24 -16.93 -9.79
CA VAL A 66 -6.53 -17.02 -8.36
C VAL A 66 -7.88 -16.38 -8.05
N SER A 67 -8.57 -16.93 -7.06
CA SER A 67 -9.72 -16.28 -6.44
C SER A 67 -9.32 -15.82 -5.04
N VAL A 68 -9.62 -14.57 -4.72
CA VAL A 68 -9.30 -13.94 -3.45
C VAL A 68 -10.60 -13.49 -2.78
N THR A 69 -10.86 -14.02 -1.59
CA THR A 69 -11.93 -13.53 -0.71
C THR A 69 -11.36 -12.47 0.20
N VAL A 70 -11.93 -11.27 0.13
CA VAL A 70 -11.60 -10.13 0.99
C VAL A 70 -12.74 -9.97 1.99
N THR A 71 -12.46 -10.21 3.27
CA THR A 71 -13.41 -10.00 4.38
C THR A 71 -13.08 -8.68 5.04
N PHE A 72 -13.92 -7.67 4.82
CA PHE A 72 -13.66 -6.31 5.27
C PHE A 72 -13.79 -6.16 6.78
N ARG A 73 -12.86 -5.40 7.36
CA ARG A 73 -12.94 -4.92 8.74
C ARG A 73 -12.95 -3.40 8.72
N LEU A 74 -14.08 -2.79 9.06
CA LEU A 74 -14.27 -1.33 9.01
C LEU A 74 -14.48 -0.81 10.43
N THR A 75 -13.65 0.14 10.87
CA THR A 75 -13.59 0.57 12.29
C THR A 75 -14.02 2.03 12.56
N SER A 76 -14.71 2.71 11.64
CA SER A 76 -15.12 4.12 11.83
C SER A 76 -16.57 4.42 11.40
N THR A 77 -16.98 5.67 11.65
CA THR A 77 -18.35 6.23 11.58
C THR A 77 -19.03 6.17 10.21
N ASP A 78 -18.29 5.89 9.14
CA ASP A 78 -18.84 5.52 7.84
C ASP A 78 -18.72 4.00 7.70
N THR A 79 -19.78 3.31 8.12
CA THR A 79 -19.83 1.85 8.29
C THR A 79 -19.90 1.08 6.98
N ASN A 80 -19.86 1.78 5.85
CA ASN A 80 -19.88 1.19 4.52
C ASN A 80 -19.17 2.05 3.48
N PHE A 81 -18.86 1.43 2.34
CA PHE A 81 -18.43 2.11 1.13
C PHE A 81 -19.03 1.43 -0.09
N GLU A 82 -19.24 2.19 -1.15
CA GLU A 82 -19.68 1.65 -2.44
C GLU A 82 -18.48 1.32 -3.32
N TYR A 83 -18.48 0.13 -3.92
CA TYR A 83 -17.56 -0.24 -4.97
C TYR A 83 -18.30 -1.01 -6.07
N ASN A 84 -18.21 -0.51 -7.30
CA ASN A 84 -18.86 -1.11 -8.47
C ASN A 84 -20.36 -1.39 -8.27
N GLY A 85 -21.09 -0.42 -7.69
CA GLY A 85 -22.54 -0.54 -7.44
C GLY A 85 -22.91 -1.39 -6.22
N THR A 86 -21.93 -1.92 -5.49
CA THR A 86 -22.15 -2.76 -4.30
C THR A 86 -21.69 -2.04 -3.04
N ASN A 87 -22.54 -1.98 -2.03
CA ASN A 87 -22.20 -1.43 -0.72
C ASN A 87 -21.60 -2.52 0.18
N TYR A 88 -20.38 -2.29 0.65
CA TYR A 88 -19.64 -3.16 1.54
C TYR A 88 -19.62 -2.58 2.95
N SER A 89 -19.98 -3.37 3.95
CA SER A 89 -19.96 -3.02 5.37
C SER A 89 -18.95 -3.86 6.17
N ASP A 90 -18.86 -3.65 7.48
CA ASP A 90 -18.05 -4.52 8.34
C ASP A 90 -18.45 -6.00 8.20
N ASN A 91 -17.45 -6.88 8.10
CA ASN A 91 -17.53 -8.32 7.84
C ASN A 91 -18.18 -8.71 6.50
N SER A 92 -18.42 -7.75 5.59
CA SER A 92 -18.83 -8.09 4.23
C SER A 92 -17.68 -8.73 3.46
N GLU A 93 -18.03 -9.59 2.50
CA GLU A 93 -17.07 -10.29 1.67
C GLU A 93 -17.12 -9.81 0.22
N MET A 94 -15.95 -9.56 -0.36
CA MET A 94 -15.77 -9.36 -1.79
C MET A 94 -14.95 -10.52 -2.34
N VAL A 95 -15.42 -11.12 -3.44
CA VAL A 95 -14.67 -12.16 -4.14
C VAL A 95 -14.10 -11.57 -5.44
N ILE A 96 -12.79 -11.66 -5.58
CA ILE A 96 -12.05 -11.12 -6.71
C ILE A 96 -11.43 -12.29 -7.47
N SER A 97 -11.76 -12.40 -8.76
CA SER A 97 -11.10 -13.35 -9.66
C SER A 97 -10.03 -12.64 -10.46
N LEU A 98 -8.78 -13.08 -10.34
CA LEU A 98 -7.65 -12.53 -11.07
C LEU A 98 -7.05 -13.59 -11.99
N THR A 99 -6.79 -13.18 -13.22
CA THR A 99 -6.01 -13.95 -14.18
C THR A 99 -4.51 -13.83 -13.88
N ARG A 100 -3.68 -14.61 -14.59
CA ARG A 100 -2.23 -14.62 -14.38
C ARG A 100 -1.64 -13.22 -14.59
N LEU A 101 -0.83 -12.76 -13.63
CA LEU A 101 -0.17 -11.44 -13.63
C LEU A 101 -1.12 -10.24 -13.64
N GLU A 102 -2.40 -10.45 -13.31
CA GLU A 102 -3.39 -9.38 -13.16
C GLU A 102 -3.32 -8.76 -11.76
N GLY A 103 -3.61 -7.46 -11.70
CA GLY A 103 -3.71 -6.71 -10.45
C GLY A 103 -5.12 -6.17 -10.24
N PHE A 104 -5.56 -6.15 -9.00
CA PHE A 104 -6.76 -5.45 -8.57
C PHE A 104 -6.39 -4.36 -7.57
N GLU A 105 -6.95 -3.17 -7.75
CA GLU A 105 -6.74 -2.04 -6.86
C GLU A 105 -8.07 -1.60 -6.24
N LEU A 106 -8.09 -1.49 -4.91
CA LEU A 106 -9.12 -0.79 -4.15
C LEU A 106 -8.47 0.40 -3.46
N SER A 107 -8.84 1.61 -3.87
CA SER A 107 -8.13 2.82 -3.52
C SER A 107 -9.08 3.99 -3.26
N PHE A 108 -8.98 4.58 -2.07
CA PHE A 108 -9.74 5.76 -1.67
C PHE A 108 -8.89 7.05 -1.75
N CYS A 109 -7.75 6.98 -2.43
CA CYS A 109 -6.74 8.05 -2.46
C CYS A 109 -7.20 9.32 -3.18
N LEU A 110 -8.15 9.19 -4.11
CA LEU A 110 -8.74 10.33 -4.82
C LEU A 110 -9.84 11.04 -4.00
N HIS A 111 -10.18 10.50 -2.83
CA HIS A 111 -11.18 11.03 -1.92
C HIS A 111 -10.49 11.44 -0.62
N PRO A 112 -9.83 12.63 -0.56
CA PRO A 112 -9.03 13.03 0.59
C PRO A 112 -9.83 13.15 1.90
N GLU A 113 -11.15 13.33 1.80
CA GLU A 113 -12.08 13.34 2.93
C GLU A 113 -12.49 11.94 3.40
N SER A 114 -12.07 10.87 2.70
CA SER A 114 -12.41 9.49 3.05
C SER A 114 -11.77 9.11 4.39
N VAL A 115 -12.65 8.81 5.35
CA VAL A 115 -12.29 8.26 6.66
C VAL A 115 -12.25 6.73 6.66
N ILE A 116 -12.27 6.11 5.46
CA ILE A 116 -12.24 4.67 5.30
C ILE A 116 -10.84 4.15 5.66
N ASN A 117 -10.83 3.23 6.60
CA ASN A 117 -9.67 2.40 6.92
C ASN A 117 -10.00 0.94 6.60
N LEU A 118 -8.98 0.20 6.16
CA LEU A 118 -9.08 -1.23 5.86
C LEU A 118 -8.29 -2.07 6.89
N ARG A 119 -7.90 -1.46 8.02
CA ARG A 119 -7.06 -2.10 9.03
C ARG A 119 -7.75 -3.36 9.57
N GLY A 120 -7.04 -4.49 9.49
CA GLY A 120 -7.55 -5.78 9.95
C GLY A 120 -8.44 -6.49 8.94
N THR A 121 -8.66 -5.92 7.74
CA THR A 121 -9.31 -6.64 6.63
C THR A 121 -8.50 -7.88 6.29
N LYS A 122 -9.17 -9.04 6.19
CA LYS A 122 -8.54 -10.32 5.92
C LYS A 122 -8.64 -10.64 4.42
N LEU A 123 -7.56 -11.14 3.85
CA LEU A 123 -7.56 -11.73 2.51
C LEU A 123 -7.27 -13.22 2.63
N ASN A 124 -8.02 -14.02 1.88
CA ASN A 124 -7.78 -15.44 1.73
C ASN A 124 -7.82 -15.81 0.24
N ALA A 125 -6.73 -16.35 -0.28
CA ALA A 125 -6.53 -16.64 -1.69
C ALA A 125 -6.38 -18.15 -1.95
N THR A 126 -6.92 -18.63 -3.07
CA THR A 126 -6.79 -20.04 -3.46
C THR A 126 -5.36 -20.43 -3.88
N TRP A 127 -4.52 -19.45 -4.22
CA TRP A 127 -3.10 -19.59 -4.55
C TRP A 127 -2.31 -18.37 -4.04
N PRO A 128 -0.98 -18.45 -3.82
CA PRO A 128 -0.20 -17.30 -3.36
C PRO A 128 -0.36 -16.04 -4.23
N VAL A 129 -0.57 -14.90 -3.57
CA VAL A 129 -0.74 -13.57 -4.17
C VAL A 129 0.15 -12.54 -3.49
N GLY A 130 0.49 -11.46 -4.20
CA GLY A 130 1.15 -10.31 -3.62
C GLY A 130 0.10 -9.32 -3.11
N VAL A 131 0.33 -8.73 -1.94
CA VAL A 131 -0.56 -7.70 -1.39
C VAL A 131 0.29 -6.50 -0.98
N VAL A 132 -0.08 -5.33 -1.49
CA VAL A 132 0.47 -4.03 -1.09
C VAL A 132 -0.66 -3.24 -0.49
N SER A 133 -0.48 -2.71 0.73
CA SER A 133 -1.51 -1.90 1.38
C SER A 133 -0.91 -0.72 2.13
N GLY A 134 -1.69 0.34 2.28
CA GLY A 134 -1.28 1.55 2.98
C GLY A 134 -2.36 2.63 2.97
N SER A 135 -1.96 3.85 3.30
CA SER A 135 -2.83 5.02 3.25
C SER A 135 -2.20 6.09 2.37
N CYS A 136 -3.00 6.68 1.49
CA CYS A 136 -2.57 7.76 0.62
C CYS A 136 -2.62 9.10 1.34
N ARG A 137 -1.56 9.91 1.21
CA ARG A 137 -1.48 11.28 1.74
C ARG A 137 -2.20 11.42 3.09
N THR A 138 -1.60 10.89 4.13
CA THR A 138 -2.01 11.31 5.46
C THR A 138 -1.58 12.77 5.63
N ASN A 139 -2.50 13.68 5.87
CA ASN A 139 -2.20 14.96 6.54
C ASN A 139 -1.77 14.69 8.01
N HIS A 140 -0.91 13.70 8.23
CA HIS A 140 -0.09 13.67 9.40
C HIS A 140 0.80 14.90 9.27
N LYS A 141 0.58 15.89 10.14
CA LYS A 141 1.64 16.81 10.51
C LYS A 141 2.85 15.92 10.77
N SER A 142 3.83 15.95 9.86
CA SER A 142 5.11 15.31 10.10
C SER A 142 5.50 15.73 11.52
N PRO A 143 5.79 14.80 12.44
CA PRO A 143 6.48 15.20 13.65
C PRO A 143 7.76 15.82 13.12
N SER A 144 7.87 17.14 13.20
CA SER A 144 9.04 17.86 12.76
C SER A 144 10.23 17.11 13.31
N CYS A 145 11.06 16.55 12.43
CA CYS A 145 12.34 16.00 12.84
C CYS A 145 13.07 17.18 13.48
N PHE A 146 13.03 17.23 14.82
CA PHE A 146 13.74 18.23 15.58
C PHE A 146 15.20 17.83 15.43
N VAL A 147 15.87 18.40 14.43
CA VAL A 147 17.33 18.39 14.38
C VAL A 147 17.75 19.33 15.49
N PRO A 148 18.34 18.87 16.60
CA PRO A 148 18.95 19.79 17.54
C PRO A 148 19.98 20.59 16.72
N ARG A 149 19.85 21.91 16.72
CA ARG A 149 20.94 22.77 16.25
C ARG A 149 22.07 22.64 17.26
N ASP A 150 22.89 21.62 17.09
CA ASP A 150 24.29 21.70 17.50
C ASP A 150 24.98 22.61 16.49
N THR A 151 24.77 23.92 16.67
CA THR A 151 25.68 24.93 16.14
C THR A 151 26.52 25.43 17.30
N ALA A 152 27.77 25.00 17.25
CA ALA A 152 28.91 25.63 17.89
C ALA A 152 28.78 27.16 17.97
N GLU A 153 28.80 27.70 19.19
CA GLU A 153 29.38 29.00 19.47
C GLU A 153 30.61 28.76 20.35
N ALA A 154 31.76 28.61 19.70
CA ALA A 154 33.06 28.78 20.31
C ALA A 154 33.78 29.88 19.53
N SER A 155 33.63 31.12 19.99
CA SER A 155 34.55 32.23 19.72
C SER A 155 34.13 33.44 20.55
N PHE A 156 34.74 33.61 21.73
CA PHE A 156 35.54 34.77 22.14
C PHE A 156 36.38 34.39 23.36
#